data_AF-A0AA43L9A1-F1
#
_entry.id   AF-A0AA43L9A1-F1
#
_cell.length_a   1.000
_cell.length_b   1.000
_cell.length_c   1.000
_cell.angle_alpha   90.00
_cell.angle_beta   90.00
_cell.angle_gamma   90.00
#
_symmetry.space_group_name_H-M   'P 1'
#
loop_
_entity.id
_entity.type
_entity.pdbx_description
1 polymer ?
#
loop_
_entity_poly.entity_id
_entity_poly.type
_entity_poly.pdbx_seq_one_letter_code
_entity_poly.pdbx_strand_id
1 'polypeptide(L)'
;MTQPLHHIESILMKGHLSNRTAHFLEVALRSQVNMIIIGERGDAKLPLLALLGNQIPLSEKVIVLQDERALEIDRMMTPIWSATSREDKQKLIKAAISMNSNRILLSELRGGEVEDYIDGVMQHLQGSITTFVARDSEHTVDRLVNLMMNPTLPNSPAMENLIPSIVASFAELIIRVAGNESNWQVKELTEVTLGSKLEIIHRPIMVNEGEKENWNTEYPKFDIKRKKKRIKSKWFI
;
A
#
# COMPACT_ATOMS: atom_id res chain seq x y z
N MET A 1 0.04 -27.89 14.87
CA MET A 1 -0.17 -27.32 13.52
C MET A 1 -0.72 -25.91 13.69
N THR A 2 0.12 -24.90 13.52
CA THR A 2 -0.28 -23.49 13.58
C THR A 2 -1.09 -23.15 12.34
N GLN A 3 -2.35 -22.74 12.51
CA GLN A 3 -3.13 -22.21 11.39
C GLN A 3 -2.43 -20.99 10.79
N PRO A 4 -2.36 -20.88 9.45
CA PRO A 4 -1.61 -19.83 8.80
C PRO A 4 -2.31 -18.47 8.95
N LEU A 5 -1.52 -17.40 9.09
CA LEU A 5 -1.91 -16.04 9.48
C LEU A 5 -2.61 -15.27 8.34
N HIS A 6 -3.67 -15.83 7.76
CA HIS A 6 -4.29 -15.25 6.55
C HIS A 6 -5.75 -14.88 6.71
N HIS A 7 -6.41 -15.35 7.77
CA HIS A 7 -7.76 -14.93 8.12
C HIS A 7 -7.70 -13.75 9.09
N ILE A 8 -8.48 -12.71 8.80
CA ILE A 8 -8.58 -11.51 9.63
C ILE A 8 -8.92 -11.84 11.09
N GLU A 9 -9.76 -12.86 11.31
CA GLU A 9 -10.10 -13.38 12.63
C GLU A 9 -8.87 -13.93 13.36
N SER A 10 -8.01 -14.70 12.69
CA SER A 10 -6.77 -15.25 13.29
C SER A 10 -5.80 -14.14 13.70
N ILE A 11 -5.71 -13.08 12.88
CA ILE A 11 -4.80 -11.95 13.10
C ILE A 11 -5.31 -11.04 14.23
N LEU A 12 -6.62 -10.79 14.28
CA LEU A 12 -7.28 -10.08 15.37
C LEU A 12 -7.15 -10.87 16.68
N MET A 13 -7.39 -12.19 16.66
CA MET A 13 -7.26 -13.06 17.83
C MET A 13 -5.83 -13.09 18.39
N LYS A 14 -4.81 -12.96 17.54
CA LYS A 14 -3.40 -12.92 17.95
C LYS A 14 -2.91 -11.52 18.34
N GLY A 15 -3.76 -10.49 18.26
CA GLY A 15 -3.44 -9.13 18.71
C GLY A 15 -2.47 -8.37 17.80
N HIS A 16 -2.28 -8.80 16.55
CA HIS A 16 -1.44 -8.08 15.58
C HIS A 16 -2.08 -6.75 15.13
N LEU A 17 -3.41 -6.70 15.16
CA LEU A 17 -4.24 -5.53 14.83
C LEU A 17 -5.31 -5.34 15.89
N SER A 18 -5.59 -4.08 16.26
CA SER A 18 -6.83 -3.77 16.97
C SER A 18 -8.03 -3.87 16.03
N ASN A 19 -9.23 -4.08 16.59
CA ASN A 19 -10.49 -4.04 15.81
C ASN A 19 -10.65 -2.70 15.06
N ARG A 20 -10.22 -1.59 15.68
CA ARG A 20 -10.31 -0.25 15.08
C ARG A 20 -9.35 -0.12 13.89
N THR A 21 -8.11 -0.59 14.03
CA THR A 21 -7.13 -0.59 12.94
C THR A 21 -7.59 -1.49 11.79
N ALA A 22 -8.10 -2.69 12.08
CA ALA A 22 -8.64 -3.58 11.06
C ALA A 22 -9.82 -2.96 10.30
N HIS A 23 -10.78 -2.36 11.02
CA HIS A 23 -11.92 -1.68 10.41
C HIS A 23 -11.47 -0.49 9.53
N PHE A 24 -10.54 0.32 10.01
CA PHE A 24 -9.99 1.43 9.24
C PHE A 24 -9.37 0.95 7.92
N LEU A 25 -8.55 -0.10 7.96
CA LEU A 25 -7.91 -0.67 6.78
C LEU A 25 -8.93 -1.28 5.81
N GLU A 26 -10.00 -1.90 6.31
CA GLU A 26 -11.10 -2.39 5.47
C GLU A 26 -11.77 -1.23 4.70
N VAL A 27 -12.08 -0.13 5.38
CA VAL A 27 -12.66 1.06 4.73
C VAL A 27 -11.72 1.63 3.68
N ALA A 28 -10.42 1.72 3.98
CA ALA A 28 -9.41 2.20 3.04
C ALA A 28 -9.29 1.28 1.80
N LEU A 29 -9.33 -0.04 2.01
CA LEU A 29 -9.33 -1.04 0.93
C LEU A 29 -10.53 -0.89 0.01
N ARG A 30 -11.75 -0.84 0.56
CA ARG A 30 -13.00 -0.66 -0.21
C ARG A 30 -13.05 0.69 -0.93
N SER A 31 -12.38 1.69 -0.36
CA SER A 31 -12.20 3.02 -0.95
C SER A 31 -11.06 3.07 -1.97
N GLN A 32 -10.47 1.93 -2.34
CA GLN A 32 -9.39 1.81 -3.32
C GLN A 32 -8.23 2.78 -3.04
N VAL A 33 -7.90 2.99 -1.77
CA VAL A 33 -6.76 3.82 -1.35
C VAL A 33 -5.47 3.07 -1.67
N ASN A 34 -4.53 3.74 -2.32
CA ASN A 34 -3.20 3.21 -2.58
C ASN A 34 -2.41 3.13 -1.25
N MET A 35 -1.78 2.00 -0.99
CA MET A 35 -1.14 1.74 0.30
C MET A 35 0.31 1.30 0.13
N ILE A 36 1.18 1.82 1.01
CA ILE A 36 2.57 1.37 1.13
C ILE A 36 2.78 0.84 2.54
N ILE A 37 3.07 -0.45 2.64
CA ILE A 37 3.44 -1.09 3.91
C ILE A 37 4.95 -0.96 4.09
N ILE A 38 5.37 -0.28 5.16
CA ILE A 38 6.77 -0.02 5.46
C ILE A 38 7.19 -0.68 6.76
N GLY A 39 8.50 -0.87 6.89
CA GLY A 39 9.17 -1.46 8.04
C GLY A 39 10.63 -1.67 7.70
N GLU A 40 11.45 -1.96 8.70
CA GLU A 40 12.86 -2.27 8.51
C GLU A 40 13.04 -3.63 7.80
N ARG A 41 14.29 -3.99 7.49
CA ARG A 41 14.59 -5.32 6.96
C ARG A 41 14.28 -6.36 8.05
N GLY A 42 13.55 -7.41 7.68
CA GLY A 42 13.10 -8.44 8.63
C GLY A 42 11.74 -8.16 9.28
N ASP A 43 11.21 -6.92 9.19
CA ASP A 43 9.86 -6.65 9.66
C ASP A 43 8.81 -7.32 8.75
N ALA A 44 7.77 -7.86 9.39
CA ALA A 44 6.69 -8.64 8.79
C ALA A 44 5.70 -7.81 7.95
N LYS A 45 6.19 -7.24 6.84
CA LYS A 45 5.38 -6.50 5.85
C LYS A 45 4.50 -7.44 5.02
N LEU A 46 5.01 -8.61 4.67
CA LEU A 46 4.33 -9.57 3.79
C LEU A 46 3.07 -10.21 4.43
N PRO A 47 3.05 -10.58 5.73
CA PRO A 47 1.81 -11.02 6.38
C PRO A 47 0.68 -10.01 6.30
N LEU A 48 0.96 -8.72 6.54
CA LEU A 48 -0.05 -7.67 6.40
C LEU A 48 -0.48 -7.48 4.92
N LEU A 49 0.47 -7.54 3.97
CA LEU A 49 0.14 -7.49 2.55
C LEU A 49 -0.78 -8.63 2.14
N ALA A 50 -0.50 -9.87 2.57
CA ALA A 50 -1.32 -11.04 2.29
C ALA A 50 -2.72 -10.91 2.91
N LEU A 51 -2.80 -10.46 4.17
CA LEU A 51 -4.07 -10.17 4.84
C LEU A 51 -4.91 -9.18 4.02
N LEU A 52 -4.34 -8.00 3.72
CA LEU A 52 -5.06 -6.97 2.98
C LEU A 52 -5.45 -7.47 1.58
N GLY A 53 -4.55 -8.21 0.93
CA GLY A 53 -4.80 -8.83 -0.37
C GLY A 53 -6.00 -9.77 -0.38
N ASN A 54 -6.16 -10.58 0.68
CA ASN A 54 -7.31 -11.48 0.88
C ASN A 54 -8.62 -10.74 1.20
N GLN A 55 -8.55 -9.50 1.71
CA GLN A 55 -9.74 -8.67 2.01
C GLN A 55 -10.22 -7.82 0.83
N ILE A 56 -9.49 -7.78 -0.29
CA ILE A 56 -9.92 -7.04 -1.48
C ILE A 56 -11.20 -7.69 -2.07
N PRO A 57 -12.23 -6.90 -2.45
CA PRO A 57 -13.47 -7.43 -3.03
C PRO A 57 -13.22 -8.40 -4.20
N LEU A 58 -13.91 -9.55 -4.20
CA LEU A 58 -13.77 -10.58 -5.26
C LEU A 58 -14.11 -10.09 -6.68
N SER A 59 -14.85 -8.98 -6.80
CA SER A 59 -15.14 -8.32 -8.08
C SER A 59 -13.93 -7.60 -8.69
N GLU A 60 -12.87 -7.36 -7.90
CA GLU A 60 -11.65 -6.69 -8.37
C GLU A 60 -10.61 -7.70 -8.84
N LYS A 61 -10.17 -7.58 -10.10
CA LYS A 61 -9.07 -8.33 -10.70
C LYS A 61 -7.75 -7.88 -10.09
N VAL A 62 -7.12 -8.74 -9.30
CA VAL A 62 -5.86 -8.45 -8.64
C VAL A 62 -4.75 -9.30 -9.24
N ILE A 63 -3.60 -8.68 -9.49
CA ILE A 63 -2.36 -9.37 -9.84
C ILE A 63 -1.42 -9.32 -8.63
N VAL A 64 -0.82 -10.46 -8.30
CA VAL A 64 0.24 -10.53 -7.28
C VAL A 64 1.58 -10.66 -7.98
N LEU A 65 2.52 -9.76 -7.67
CA LEU A 65 3.89 -9.79 -8.14
C LEU A 65 4.83 -10.02 -6.96
N GLN A 66 5.67 -11.06 -7.02
CA GLN A 66 6.54 -11.42 -5.90
C GLN A 66 7.91 -11.99 -6.31
N ASP A 67 8.90 -11.79 -5.44
CA ASP A 67 10.30 -12.21 -5.71
C ASP A 67 10.53 -13.71 -5.42
N GLU A 68 10.01 -14.24 -4.30
CA GLU A 68 10.38 -15.58 -3.78
C GLU A 68 9.19 -16.42 -3.26
N ARG A 69 8.06 -16.46 -3.99
CA ARG A 69 6.85 -17.25 -3.62
C ARG A 69 6.49 -17.22 -2.12
N ALA A 70 6.54 -16.04 -1.49
CA ALA A 70 6.30 -15.87 -0.07
C ALA A 70 4.86 -15.43 0.27
N LEU A 71 4.10 -14.92 -0.71
CA LEU A 71 2.74 -14.46 -0.50
C LEU A 71 1.72 -15.57 -0.77
N GLU A 72 1.10 -16.06 0.30
CA GLU A 72 -0.09 -16.91 0.24
C GLU A 72 -1.34 -16.02 0.15
N ILE A 73 -1.91 -15.92 -1.06
CA ILE A 73 -3.19 -15.25 -1.31
C ILE A 73 -4.22 -16.31 -1.67
N ASP A 74 -5.21 -16.48 -0.79
CA ASP A 74 -6.29 -17.44 -0.96
C ASP A 74 -7.51 -16.76 -1.60
N ARG A 75 -7.32 -16.29 -2.84
CA ARG A 75 -8.38 -15.69 -3.65
C ARG A 75 -8.51 -16.43 -4.97
N MET A 76 -9.68 -17.02 -5.19
CA MET A 76 -10.03 -17.68 -6.44
C MET A 76 -9.77 -16.73 -7.62
N MET A 77 -9.08 -17.23 -8.66
CA MET A 77 -8.75 -16.49 -9.90
C MET A 77 -7.80 -15.28 -9.75
N THR A 78 -6.96 -15.22 -8.70
CA THR A 78 -5.89 -14.20 -8.60
C THR A 78 -4.59 -14.75 -9.20
N PRO A 79 -4.13 -14.25 -10.37
CA PRO A 79 -2.85 -14.66 -10.92
C PRO A 79 -1.71 -14.21 -9.99
N ILE A 80 -0.87 -15.17 -9.65
CA ILE A 80 0.36 -14.95 -8.89
C ILE A 80 1.53 -15.09 -9.86
N TRP A 81 2.22 -14.00 -10.14
CA TRP A 81 3.41 -13.98 -10.99
C TRP A 81 4.66 -13.78 -10.15
N SER A 82 5.69 -14.54 -10.47
CA SER A 82 6.99 -14.43 -9.84
C SER A 82 7.93 -13.60 -10.73
N ALA A 83 8.66 -12.67 -10.13
CA ALA A 83 9.60 -11.80 -10.81
C ALA A 83 10.96 -11.87 -10.09
N THR A 84 11.98 -12.42 -10.74
CA THR A 84 13.31 -12.59 -10.12
C THR A 84 14.27 -11.45 -10.42
N SER A 85 13.95 -10.60 -11.39
CA SER A 85 14.74 -9.41 -11.77
C SER A 85 13.88 -8.14 -11.77
N ARG A 86 14.54 -6.98 -11.81
CA ARG A 86 13.85 -5.69 -11.94
C ARG A 86 13.16 -5.57 -13.28
N GLU A 87 13.81 -6.01 -14.34
CA GLU A 87 13.29 -6.03 -15.71
C GLU A 87 12.03 -6.89 -15.81
N ASP A 88 11.97 -8.02 -15.09
CA ASP A 88 10.78 -8.85 -15.02
C ASP A 88 9.63 -8.12 -14.31
N LYS A 89 9.89 -7.43 -13.21
CA LYS A 89 8.87 -6.62 -12.52
C LYS A 89 8.26 -5.57 -13.46
N GLN A 90 9.10 -4.82 -14.17
CA GLN A 90 8.64 -3.80 -15.12
C GLN A 90 7.74 -4.41 -16.21
N LYS A 91 8.16 -5.52 -16.82
CA LYS A 91 7.37 -6.24 -17.84
C LYS A 91 6.04 -6.72 -17.28
N LEU A 92 6.04 -7.29 -16.07
CA LEU A 92 4.84 -7.83 -15.45
C LEU A 92 3.88 -6.73 -14.99
N ILE A 93 4.38 -5.57 -14.54
CA ILE A 93 3.55 -4.39 -14.28
C ILE A 93 2.86 -3.94 -15.59
N LYS A 94 3.59 -3.83 -16.70
CA LYS A 94 3.01 -3.49 -18.02
C LYS A 94 1.99 -4.52 -18.50
N ALA A 95 2.23 -5.80 -18.23
CA ALA A 95 1.28 -6.87 -18.53
C ALA A 95 0.01 -6.75 -17.69
N ALA A 96 0.13 -6.47 -16.39
CA ALA A 96 -1.01 -6.25 -15.50
C ALA A 96 -1.86 -5.05 -15.95
N ILE A 97 -1.22 -3.99 -16.45
CA ILE A 97 -1.89 -2.83 -17.07
C ILE A 97 -2.69 -3.29 -18.30
N SER A 98 -2.03 -3.98 -19.22
CA SER A 98 -2.64 -4.47 -20.48
C SER A 98 -3.80 -5.44 -20.25
N MET A 99 -3.79 -6.18 -19.13
CA MET A 99 -4.87 -7.10 -18.73
C MET A 99 -6.08 -6.39 -18.12
N ASN A 100 -6.08 -5.06 -18.03
CA ASN A 100 -7.12 -4.26 -17.38
C ASN A 100 -7.40 -4.75 -15.95
N SER A 101 -6.31 -4.99 -15.22
CA SER A 101 -6.36 -5.36 -13.80
C SER A 101 -6.86 -4.17 -12.98
N ASN A 102 -7.51 -4.43 -11.86
CA ASN A 102 -7.92 -3.37 -10.94
C ASN A 102 -6.78 -2.94 -10.01
N ARG A 103 -5.93 -3.88 -9.57
CA ARG A 103 -4.84 -3.64 -8.62
C ARG A 103 -3.64 -4.54 -8.86
N ILE A 104 -2.48 -4.08 -8.42
CA ILE A 104 -1.29 -4.90 -8.20
C ILE A 104 -1.03 -4.99 -6.69
N LEU A 105 -0.66 -6.19 -6.24
CA LEU A 105 -0.02 -6.43 -4.96
C LEU A 105 1.45 -6.76 -5.22
N LEU A 106 2.35 -5.84 -4.89
CA LEU A 106 3.78 -6.01 -5.13
C LEU A 106 4.49 -6.31 -3.82
N SER A 107 5.20 -7.44 -3.77
CA SER A 107 5.86 -7.91 -2.53
C SER A 107 6.88 -6.92 -2.00
N GLU A 108 7.63 -6.24 -2.88
CA GLU A 108 8.54 -5.17 -2.50
C GLU A 108 8.90 -4.31 -3.72
N LEU A 109 8.81 -3.00 -3.52
CA LEU A 109 9.24 -1.98 -4.47
C LEU A 109 10.68 -1.55 -4.10
N ARG A 110 11.63 -1.64 -5.03
CA ARG A 110 13.07 -1.53 -4.77
C ARG A 110 13.82 -0.53 -5.65
N GLY A 111 13.34 -0.20 -6.85
CA GLY A 111 14.08 0.70 -7.73
C GLY A 111 13.43 0.98 -9.08
N GLY A 112 14.04 0.48 -10.17
CA GLY A 112 13.71 0.86 -11.55
C GLY A 112 12.27 0.58 -11.97
N GLU A 113 11.54 -0.25 -11.24
CA GLU A 113 10.12 -0.55 -11.46
C GLU A 113 9.16 0.48 -10.83
N VAL A 114 9.66 1.45 -10.05
CA VAL A 114 8.87 2.51 -9.39
C VAL A 114 8.11 3.35 -10.41
N GLU A 115 8.76 3.74 -11.50
CA GLU A 115 8.14 4.56 -12.55
C GLU A 115 6.95 3.83 -13.20
N ASP A 116 7.18 2.59 -13.65
CA ASP A 116 6.12 1.77 -14.25
C ASP A 116 4.97 1.49 -13.27
N TYR A 117 5.29 1.28 -11.99
CA TYR A 117 4.29 1.05 -10.95
C TYR A 117 3.43 2.31 -10.74
N ILE A 118 4.06 3.48 -10.58
CA ILE A 118 3.38 4.76 -10.38
C ILE A 118 2.52 5.10 -11.60
N ASP A 119 3.04 4.93 -12.82
CA ASP A 119 2.30 5.15 -14.05
C ASP A 119 1.05 4.26 -14.13
N GLY A 120 1.19 2.99 -13.76
CA GLY A 120 0.06 2.07 -13.68
C GLY A 120 -1.01 2.51 -12.68
N VAL A 121 -0.59 2.97 -11.48
CA VAL A 121 -1.50 3.48 -10.44
C VAL A 121 -2.23 4.74 -10.89
N MET A 122 -1.55 5.64 -11.61
CA MET A 122 -2.16 6.87 -12.14
C MET A 122 -3.21 6.58 -13.23
N GLN A 123 -3.06 5.49 -13.98
CA GLN A 123 -3.96 5.13 -15.07
C GLN A 123 -5.19 4.35 -14.58
N HIS A 124 -5.01 3.11 -14.09
CA HIS A 124 -6.14 2.24 -13.74
C HIS A 124 -5.88 1.24 -12.60
N LEU A 125 -4.68 1.23 -12.01
CA LEU A 125 -4.33 0.33 -10.89
C LEU A 125 -4.59 0.99 -9.51
N GLN A 126 -5.69 1.73 -9.37
CA GLN A 126 -6.03 2.41 -8.12
C GLN A 126 -6.32 1.40 -6.99
N GLY A 127 -5.84 1.71 -5.79
CA GLY A 127 -5.95 0.84 -4.63
C GLY A 127 -4.87 -0.24 -4.58
N SER A 128 -3.82 -0.14 -5.38
CA SER A 128 -2.70 -1.07 -5.35
C SER A 128 -1.93 -0.96 -4.04
N ILE A 129 -1.33 -2.07 -3.61
CA ILE A 129 -0.62 -2.18 -2.33
C ILE A 129 0.77 -2.71 -2.62
N THR A 130 1.79 -2.04 -2.08
CA THR A 130 3.17 -2.52 -2.15
C THR A 130 3.81 -2.48 -0.78
N THR A 131 4.94 -3.18 -0.63
CA THR A 131 5.84 -2.96 0.50
C THR A 131 7.07 -2.16 0.11
N PHE A 132 7.68 -1.50 1.09
CA PHE A 132 8.91 -0.73 0.93
C PHE A 132 9.73 -0.81 2.21
N VAL A 133 11.05 -0.93 2.11
CA VAL A 133 11.92 -0.92 3.30
C VAL A 133 12.18 0.53 3.71
N ALA A 134 11.62 0.97 4.84
CA ALA A 134 11.82 2.31 5.37
C ALA A 134 11.49 2.37 6.86
N ARG A 135 12.16 3.28 7.58
CA ARG A 135 11.98 3.48 9.02
C ARG A 135 10.75 4.31 9.40
N ASP A 136 10.31 5.21 8.53
CA ASP A 136 9.21 6.14 8.76
C ASP A 136 8.63 6.65 7.42
N SER A 137 7.52 7.40 7.51
CA SER A 137 6.82 7.90 6.34
C SER A 137 7.61 8.95 5.56
N GLU A 138 8.37 9.82 6.24
CA GLU A 138 9.17 10.89 5.61
C GLU A 138 10.28 10.27 4.76
N HIS A 139 11.04 9.34 5.33
CA HIS A 139 12.07 8.58 4.64
C HIS A 139 11.50 7.77 3.46
N THR A 140 10.27 7.27 3.56
CA THR A 140 9.61 6.59 2.45
C THR A 140 9.38 7.54 1.29
N VAL A 141 8.81 8.72 1.56
CA VAL A 141 8.56 9.75 0.55
C VAL A 141 9.86 10.26 -0.06
N ASP A 142 10.87 10.59 0.76
CA ASP A 142 12.18 11.05 0.28
C ASP A 142 12.82 10.04 -0.67
N ARG A 143 12.77 8.74 -0.33
CA ARG A 143 13.30 7.69 -1.19
C ARG A 143 12.52 7.58 -2.50
N LEU A 144 11.19 7.69 -2.48
CA LEU A 144 10.37 7.67 -3.69
C LEU A 144 10.66 8.86 -4.59
N VAL A 145 10.75 10.07 -4.02
CA VAL A 145 11.14 11.29 -4.73
C VAL A 145 12.50 11.12 -5.38
N ASN A 146 13.51 10.61 -4.65
CA ASN A 146 14.84 10.36 -5.18
C ASN A 146 14.88 9.31 -6.30
N LEU A 147 14.05 8.27 -6.22
CA LEU A 147 13.90 7.27 -7.29
C LEU A 147 13.26 7.88 -8.54
N MET A 148 12.32 8.81 -8.36
CA MET A 148 11.65 9.52 -9.46
C MET A 148 12.49 10.67 -10.05
N MET A 149 13.44 11.23 -9.30
CA MET A 149 14.38 12.26 -9.77
C MET A 149 15.55 11.72 -10.58
N ASN A 150 15.75 10.40 -10.60
CA ASN A 150 16.72 9.74 -11.47
C ASN A 150 16.03 8.87 -12.55
N PRO A 151 15.10 9.43 -13.36
CA PRO A 151 14.39 8.64 -14.33
C PRO A 151 15.27 8.36 -15.56
N THR A 152 14.82 7.43 -16.39
CA THR A 152 15.28 7.32 -17.79
C THR A 152 14.69 8.43 -18.68
N LEU A 153 13.70 9.17 -18.16
CA LEU A 153 13.03 10.29 -18.81
C LEU A 153 13.84 11.61 -18.71
N PRO A 154 13.63 12.57 -19.63
CA PRO A 154 14.37 13.83 -19.62
C PRO A 154 14.04 14.69 -18.40
N ASN A 155 15.08 14.99 -17.60
CA ASN A 155 15.02 15.96 -16.51
C ASN A 155 14.65 17.35 -17.05
N SER A 156 13.40 17.77 -16.82
CA SER A 156 12.97 19.14 -17.03
C SER A 156 12.51 19.73 -15.70
N PRO A 157 12.74 21.04 -15.47
CA PRO A 157 12.24 21.73 -14.27
C PRO A 157 10.72 21.61 -14.07
N ALA A 158 9.97 21.40 -15.15
CA ALA A 158 8.54 21.15 -15.09
C ALA A 158 8.20 19.80 -14.45
N MET A 159 8.99 18.74 -14.71
CA MET A 159 8.78 17.42 -14.10
C MET A 159 9.16 17.38 -12.63
N GLU A 160 10.25 18.05 -12.24
CA GLU A 160 10.66 18.13 -10.84
C GLU A 160 9.54 18.69 -9.94
N ASN A 161 8.81 19.70 -10.44
CA ASN A 161 7.67 20.29 -9.73
C ASN A 161 6.44 19.37 -9.64
N LEU A 162 6.32 18.35 -10.50
CA LEU A 162 5.21 17.39 -10.46
C LEU A 162 5.49 16.18 -9.57
N ILE A 163 6.75 15.85 -9.30
CA ILE A 163 7.13 14.68 -8.48
C ILE A 163 6.39 14.67 -7.13
N PRO A 164 6.31 15.78 -6.36
CA PRO A 164 5.56 15.79 -5.10
C PRO A 164 4.09 15.37 -5.27
N SER A 165 3.43 15.88 -6.32
CA SER A 165 2.03 15.55 -6.62
C SER A 165 1.85 14.10 -7.04
N ILE A 166 2.79 13.55 -7.80
CA ILE A 166 2.79 12.16 -8.25
C ILE A 166 2.96 11.24 -7.03
N VAL A 167 3.96 11.49 -6.20
CA VAL A 167 4.25 10.70 -4.99
C VAL A 167 3.06 10.76 -4.02
N ALA A 168 2.47 11.93 -3.78
CA ALA A 168 1.31 12.05 -2.90
C ALA A 168 0.06 11.31 -3.43
N SER A 169 -0.09 11.18 -4.76
CA SER A 169 -1.21 10.45 -5.36
C SER A 169 -1.03 8.92 -5.31
N PHE A 170 0.22 8.46 -5.27
CA PHE A 170 0.57 7.04 -5.14
C PHE A 170 0.66 6.59 -3.68
N ALA A 171 1.27 7.38 -2.80
CA ALA A 171 1.53 7.01 -1.40
C ALA A 171 0.41 7.43 -0.44
N GLU A 172 -0.87 7.36 -0.85
CA GLU A 172 -2.01 7.93 -0.12
C GLU A 172 -2.07 7.51 1.36
N LEU A 173 -1.78 6.24 1.66
CA LEU A 173 -1.65 5.71 3.02
C LEU A 173 -0.33 4.94 3.19
N ILE A 174 0.48 5.37 4.14
CA ILE A 174 1.68 4.67 4.59
C ILE A 174 1.36 3.94 5.90
N ILE A 175 1.64 2.65 5.94
CA ILE A 175 1.38 1.77 7.09
C ILE A 175 2.73 1.25 7.61
N ARG A 176 3.16 1.71 8.79
CA ARG A 176 4.38 1.18 9.41
C ARG A 176 4.06 -0.05 10.24
N VAL A 177 4.75 -1.14 9.95
CA VAL A 177 4.73 -2.37 10.76
C VAL A 177 6.09 -2.56 11.44
N ALA A 178 6.08 -3.21 12.60
CA ALA A 178 7.29 -3.67 13.26
C ALA A 178 7.08 -5.06 13.85
N GLY A 179 8.16 -5.83 13.95
CA GLY A 179 8.17 -7.17 14.53
C GLY A 179 8.28 -8.27 13.48
N ASN A 180 8.38 -9.51 13.95
CA ASN A 180 8.64 -10.67 13.12
C ASN A 180 7.35 -11.34 12.62
N GLU A 181 7.47 -12.35 11.75
CA GLU A 181 6.32 -13.03 11.15
C GLU A 181 5.31 -13.60 12.16
N SER A 182 5.77 -13.99 13.34
CA SER A 182 4.92 -14.58 14.40
C SER A 182 4.33 -13.55 15.36
N ASN A 183 4.96 -12.38 15.50
CA ASN A 183 4.56 -11.31 16.41
C ASN A 183 4.92 -9.94 15.82
N TRP A 184 4.03 -9.43 14.97
CA TRP A 184 4.12 -8.11 14.37
C TRP A 184 2.95 -7.23 14.78
N GLN A 185 3.12 -5.91 14.70
CA GLN A 185 2.08 -4.94 14.97
C GLN A 185 2.13 -3.80 13.95
N VAL A 186 0.97 -3.23 13.64
CA VAL A 186 0.91 -1.90 13.01
C VAL A 186 1.32 -0.87 14.06
N LYS A 187 2.39 -0.14 13.77
CA LYS A 187 2.95 0.90 14.62
C LYS A 187 2.37 2.26 14.27
N GLU A 188 2.22 2.56 12.98
CA GLU A 188 1.72 3.87 12.55
C GLU A 188 0.88 3.76 11.29
N LEU A 189 -0.14 4.62 11.21
CA LEU A 189 -0.89 4.92 10.00
C LEU A 189 -0.68 6.40 9.68
N THR A 190 -0.18 6.71 8.49
CA THR A 190 0.07 8.08 8.05
C THR A 190 -0.57 8.32 6.69
N GLU A 191 -1.46 9.30 6.62
CA GLU A 191 -1.97 9.80 5.34
C GLU A 191 -0.96 10.75 4.72
N VAL A 192 -0.73 10.61 3.41
CA VAL A 192 0.11 11.52 2.63
C VAL A 192 -0.78 12.35 1.73
N THR A 193 -0.59 13.67 1.75
CA THR A 193 -1.33 14.61 0.89
C THR A 193 -0.43 15.68 0.32
N LEU A 194 -0.94 16.44 -0.65
CA LEU A 194 -0.27 17.59 -1.22
C LEU A 194 -0.80 18.89 -0.60
N GLY A 195 0.11 19.74 -0.14
CA GLY A 195 -0.18 21.09 0.34
C GLY A 195 -0.35 22.11 -0.80
N SER A 196 -0.75 23.31 -0.43
CA SER A 196 -1.04 24.39 -1.39
C SER A 196 0.20 24.90 -2.14
N LYS A 197 1.40 24.66 -1.61
CA LYS A 197 2.69 25.06 -2.20
C LYS A 197 3.41 23.86 -2.83
N LEU A 198 2.68 22.79 -3.15
CA LEU A 198 3.21 21.53 -3.70
C LEU A 198 4.15 20.78 -2.74
N GLU A 199 4.09 21.09 -1.45
CA GLU A 199 4.78 20.36 -0.40
C GLU A 199 4.02 19.07 -0.05
N ILE A 200 4.75 17.97 0.18
CA ILE A 200 4.13 16.74 0.70
C ILE A 200 3.87 16.94 2.20
N ILE A 201 2.65 16.64 2.62
CA ILE A 201 2.20 16.73 4.02
C ILE A 201 1.89 15.32 4.53
N HIS A 202 2.56 14.96 5.61
CA HIS A 202 2.34 13.74 6.37
C HIS A 202 1.34 14.01 7.50
N ARG A 203 0.24 13.27 7.55
CA ARG A 203 -0.78 13.38 8.59
C ARG A 203 -0.89 12.07 9.37
N PRO A 204 -0.30 12.01 10.58
CA PRO A 204 -0.45 10.83 11.43
C PRO A 204 -1.92 10.60 11.78
N ILE A 205 -2.45 9.43 11.44
CA ILE A 205 -3.82 8.98 11.75
C ILE A 205 -3.83 8.21 13.06
N MET A 206 -2.88 7.30 13.22
CA MET A 206 -2.77 6.42 14.37
C MET A 206 -1.29 6.19 14.70
N VAL A 207 -0.95 6.23 15.98
CA VAL A 207 0.35 5.80 16.51
C VAL A 207 0.12 4.79 17.63
N ASN A 208 0.79 3.65 17.56
CA ASN A 208 0.71 2.56 18.53
C ASN A 208 1.96 2.55 19.42
N GLU A 209 1.79 3.01 20.65
CA GLU A 209 2.81 3.12 21.68
C GLU A 209 3.00 1.83 22.50
N GLY A 210 2.40 0.71 22.05
CA GLY A 210 2.49 -0.60 22.68
C GLY A 210 1.30 -0.88 23.60
N GLU A 211 1.07 -0.05 24.61
CA GLU A 211 -0.07 -0.21 25.53
C GLU A 211 -1.38 0.34 24.95
N LYS A 212 -1.28 1.32 24.04
CA LYS A 212 -2.43 2.04 23.49
C LYS A 212 -2.17 2.51 22.06
N GLU A 213 -3.23 2.51 21.26
CA GLU A 213 -3.29 3.23 19.99
C GLU A 213 -3.83 4.65 20.22
N ASN A 214 -3.04 5.65 19.88
CA ASN A 214 -3.45 7.05 19.87
C ASN A 214 -3.95 7.41 18.47
N TRP A 215 -5.24 7.73 18.37
CA TRP A 215 -5.90 8.05 17.11
C TRP A 215 -6.17 9.55 17.00
N ASN A 216 -5.60 10.19 15.98
CA ASN A 216 -5.76 11.62 15.70
C ASN A 216 -7.01 11.93 14.87
N THR A 217 -7.65 10.91 14.31
CA THR A 217 -8.90 11.03 13.58
C THR A 217 -9.76 9.78 13.76
N GLU A 218 -11.07 9.96 13.75
CA GLU A 218 -12.04 8.86 13.67
C GLU A 218 -12.22 8.38 12.23
N TYR A 219 -11.98 9.26 11.25
CA TYR A 219 -12.23 9.00 9.85
C TYR A 219 -11.00 9.28 9.00
N PRO A 220 -10.72 8.46 7.98
CA PRO A 220 -9.75 8.84 6.98
C PRO A 220 -10.19 10.13 6.28
N LYS A 221 -9.29 11.12 6.23
CA LYS A 221 -9.49 12.36 5.46
C LYS A 221 -9.15 12.20 3.97
N PHE A 222 -8.99 10.95 3.50
CA PHE A 222 -8.82 10.66 2.08
C PHE A 222 -9.86 11.45 1.30
N ASP A 223 -9.50 11.98 0.14
CA ASP A 223 -10.38 12.85 -0.63
C ASP A 223 -11.63 12.09 -1.09
N ILE A 224 -12.64 12.04 -0.20
CA ILE A 224 -13.94 11.42 -0.40
C ILE A 224 -14.61 12.05 -1.64
N LYS A 225 -14.24 13.28 -2.04
CA LYS A 225 -14.80 13.93 -3.24
C LYS A 225 -14.42 13.21 -4.53
N ARG A 226 -13.21 12.63 -4.66
CA ARG A 226 -12.83 11.84 -5.86
C ARG A 226 -13.59 10.51 -5.96
N LYS A 227 -14.01 9.90 -4.83
CA LYS A 227 -14.54 8.52 -4.79
C LYS A 227 -16.01 8.39 -4.36
N LYS A 228 -16.72 9.51 -4.12
CA LYS A 228 -18.16 9.59 -3.79
C LYS A 228 -19.11 8.83 -4.75
N LYS A 229 -18.69 8.51 -5.98
CA LYS A 229 -19.50 7.70 -6.92
C LYS A 229 -19.51 6.20 -6.60
N ARG A 230 -18.53 5.66 -5.86
CA ARG A 230 -18.36 4.20 -5.68
C ARG A 230 -18.86 3.63 -4.35
N ILE A 231 -18.96 4.45 -3.30
CA ILE A 231 -19.42 3.99 -1.98
C ILE A 231 -20.92 4.25 -1.85
N LYS A 232 -21.76 3.37 -2.42
CA LYS A 232 -23.17 3.26 -2.02
C LYS A 232 -23.28 2.14 -0.99
N SER A 233 -23.19 2.43 0.31
CA SER A 233 -23.66 1.45 1.30
C SER A 233 -23.98 2.08 2.66
N LYS A 234 -25.16 1.69 3.17
CA LYS A 234 -25.91 2.13 4.35
C LYS A 234 -25.25 1.87 5.73
N TRP A 235 -23.93 1.77 5.83
CA TRP A 235 -23.26 1.29 7.06
C TRP A 235 -22.55 2.40 7.85
N PHE A 236 -23.07 3.62 7.77
CA PHE A 236 -22.60 4.76 8.56
C PHE A 236 -23.70 5.20 9.52
N ILE A 237 -24.08 4.34 10.47
CA ILE A 237 -24.72 4.70 11.75
C ILE A 237 -24.22 3.68 12.78
#